data_AF-A0A3D5YKF4-F1
#
_entry.id   AF-A0A3D5YKF4-F1
#
_cell.length_a   1.000
_cell.length_b   1.000
_cell.length_c   1.000
_cell.angle_alpha   90.00
_cell.angle_beta   90.00
_cell.angle_gamma   90.00
#
_symmetry.space_group_name_H-M   'P 1'
#
loop_
_entity.id
_entity.type
_entity.pdbx_description
1 polymer ?
#
loop_
_entity_poly.entity_id
_entity_poly.type
_entity_poly.pdbx_seq_one_letter_code
_entity_poly.pdbx_strand_id
1 'polypeptide(L)'
;DENTFKNVLGVVISQALDNTTAQINLLDITGKPTETNVPIILYDHTSGKVKDAFVHTLNYKGQPDTLVLDPLIVYDMEIHTVPPVRVDSVVIFSGTHTHIGANTPQGDLELRASPRISQSITCVVKPSGREEILHVQDFGTTQRYLSGTYDLEILTLPRIIQKGVHIKASAKTTIAVPPPGRVTIQTGVSGFGSIFVQREQGYEWVVDLSNSSERKVFQLQPGQYKVIFRSKFAQETGYSKSEEFRVSPGSSTIVKIK
;
A
#
# COMPACT_ATOMS: atom_id res chain seq x y z
N ASP A 1 -50.35 -16.64 -38.75
CA ASP A 1 -50.89 -15.95 -37.56
C ASP A 1 -49.75 -15.22 -36.86
N GLU A 2 -49.54 -13.97 -37.25
CA GLU A 2 -48.31 -13.20 -36.98
C GLU A 2 -48.27 -12.65 -35.54
N ASN A 3 -49.44 -12.37 -34.98
CA ASN A 3 -49.59 -11.93 -33.59
C ASN A 3 -49.28 -13.04 -32.58
N THR A 4 -49.63 -14.29 -32.91
CA THR A 4 -49.37 -15.47 -32.09
C THR A 4 -47.86 -15.78 -32.06
N PHE A 5 -47.17 -15.60 -33.20
CA PHE A 5 -45.71 -15.75 -33.28
C PHE A 5 -44.97 -14.67 -32.48
N LYS A 6 -45.39 -13.40 -32.57
CA LYS A 6 -44.83 -12.31 -31.75
C LYS A 6 -45.02 -12.54 -30.25
N ASN A 7 -46.19 -13.05 -29.84
CA ASN A 7 -46.46 -13.36 -28.44
C ASN A 7 -45.60 -14.52 -27.93
N VAL A 8 -45.45 -15.60 -28.70
CA VAL A 8 -44.60 -16.74 -28.31
C VAL A 8 -43.12 -16.32 -28.24
N LEU A 9 -42.64 -15.52 -29.20
CA LEU A 9 -41.27 -15.02 -29.18
C LEU A 9 -41.01 -14.11 -27.96
N GLY A 10 -41.97 -13.22 -27.65
CA GLY A 10 -41.90 -12.34 -26.48
C GLY A 10 -41.88 -13.11 -25.16
N VAL A 11 -42.66 -14.19 -25.04
CA VAL A 11 -42.66 -15.06 -23.85
C VAL A 11 -41.34 -15.80 -23.69
N VAL A 12 -40.75 -16.33 -24.77
CA VAL A 12 -39.45 -17.03 -24.71
C VAL A 12 -38.31 -16.07 -24.35
N ILE A 13 -38.33 -14.86 -24.91
CA ILE A 13 -37.34 -13.80 -24.60
C ILE A 13 -37.48 -13.36 -23.14
N SER A 14 -38.71 -13.13 -22.66
CA SER A 14 -38.97 -12.77 -21.26
C SER A 14 -38.52 -13.87 -20.32
N GLN A 15 -38.87 -15.14 -20.58
CA GLN A 15 -38.58 -16.24 -19.67
C GLN A 15 -37.08 -16.61 -19.59
N ALA A 16 -36.33 -16.33 -20.65
CA ALA A 16 -34.88 -16.46 -20.68
C ALA A 16 -34.18 -15.28 -19.96
N LEU A 17 -34.69 -14.05 -20.09
CA LEU A 17 -34.16 -12.87 -19.39
C LEU A 17 -34.53 -12.88 -17.89
N ASP A 18 -35.77 -13.22 -17.54
CA ASP A 18 -36.31 -13.17 -16.17
C ASP A 18 -35.64 -14.18 -15.21
N ASN A 19 -35.00 -15.23 -15.73
CA ASN A 19 -34.29 -16.24 -14.93
C ASN A 19 -32.75 -16.14 -15.01
N THR A 20 -32.21 -15.11 -15.67
CA THR A 20 -30.75 -14.93 -15.76
C THR A 20 -30.24 -14.24 -14.50
N THR A 21 -29.43 -14.96 -13.72
CA THR A 21 -28.81 -14.40 -12.52
C THR A 21 -27.34 -14.77 -12.47
N ALA A 22 -26.56 -14.04 -11.69
CA ALA A 22 -25.16 -14.32 -11.45
C ALA A 22 -24.82 -14.15 -9.97
N GLN A 23 -23.69 -14.70 -9.56
CA GLN A 23 -23.06 -14.35 -8.29
C GLN A 23 -21.55 -14.26 -8.47
N ILE A 24 -20.92 -13.40 -7.67
CA ILE A 24 -19.47 -13.22 -7.68
C ILE A 24 -18.90 -13.85 -6.41
N ASN A 25 -17.96 -14.76 -6.59
CA ASN A 25 -17.30 -15.52 -5.54
C ASN A 25 -15.87 -15.03 -5.41
N LEU A 26 -15.61 -14.16 -4.43
CA LEU A 26 -14.26 -13.78 -4.06
C LEU A 26 -13.66 -14.88 -3.16
N LEU A 27 -12.68 -15.60 -3.69
CA LEU A 27 -12.14 -16.82 -3.09
C LEU A 27 -10.96 -16.51 -2.15
N ASP A 28 -11.00 -17.10 -0.96
CA ASP A 28 -9.89 -17.10 -0.01
C ASP A 28 -8.77 -18.09 -0.39
N ILE A 29 -7.75 -18.20 0.46
CA ILE A 29 -6.58 -19.08 0.23
C ILE A 29 -6.95 -20.57 0.21
N THR A 30 -8.12 -20.93 0.74
CA THR A 30 -8.66 -22.30 0.75
C THR A 30 -9.65 -22.55 -0.40
N GLY A 31 -9.87 -21.56 -1.27
CA GLY A 31 -10.80 -21.64 -2.38
C GLY A 31 -12.26 -21.46 -1.98
N LYS A 32 -12.55 -20.93 -0.79
CA LYS A 32 -13.92 -20.68 -0.32
C LYS A 32 -14.34 -19.23 -0.59
N PRO A 33 -15.61 -18.96 -0.94
CA PRO A 33 -16.11 -17.63 -1.24
C PRO A 33 -16.37 -16.81 0.04
N THR A 34 -15.31 -16.51 0.79
CA THR A 34 -15.41 -15.83 2.10
C THR A 34 -14.87 -14.40 2.07
N GLU A 35 -14.20 -14.01 0.99
CA GLU A 35 -13.70 -12.65 0.82
C GLU A 35 -14.83 -11.70 0.47
N THR A 36 -14.81 -10.50 1.04
CA THR A 36 -15.95 -9.58 1.00
C THR A 36 -15.49 -8.15 1.27
N ASN A 37 -16.39 -7.16 1.18
CA ASN A 37 -16.12 -5.73 1.40
C ASN A 37 -15.02 -5.17 0.49
N VAL A 38 -15.04 -5.55 -0.78
CA VAL A 38 -14.13 -5.03 -1.81
C VAL A 38 -14.95 -4.39 -2.94
N PRO A 39 -14.63 -3.16 -3.37
CA PRO A 39 -15.24 -2.57 -4.54
C PRO A 39 -14.94 -3.38 -5.80
N ILE A 40 -15.95 -3.55 -6.65
CA ILE A 40 -15.88 -4.21 -7.94
C ILE A 40 -16.48 -3.27 -8.98
N ILE A 41 -15.81 -3.15 -10.13
CA ILE A 41 -16.34 -2.49 -11.32
C ILE A 41 -16.45 -3.51 -12.44
N LEU A 42 -17.63 -3.56 -13.08
CA LEU A 42 -17.88 -4.36 -14.27
C LEU A 42 -17.85 -3.46 -15.50
N TYR A 43 -17.02 -3.81 -16.46
CA TYR A 43 -16.90 -3.14 -17.74
C TYR A 43 -17.50 -4.01 -18.84
N ASP A 44 -18.04 -3.37 -19.87
CA ASP A 44 -18.34 -4.02 -21.14
C ASP A 44 -17.03 -4.36 -21.86
N HIS A 45 -16.77 -5.64 -22.11
CA HIS A 45 -15.51 -6.10 -22.71
C HIS A 45 -15.25 -5.48 -24.10
N THR A 46 -16.31 -5.20 -24.87
CA THR A 46 -16.16 -4.67 -26.24
C THR A 46 -15.93 -3.17 -26.24
N SER A 47 -16.68 -2.42 -25.43
CA SER A 47 -16.65 -0.95 -25.45
C SER A 47 -15.82 -0.31 -24.35
N GLY A 48 -15.38 -1.08 -23.34
CA GLY A 48 -14.66 -0.60 -22.16
C GLY A 48 -15.49 0.29 -21.23
N LYS A 49 -16.81 0.40 -21.45
CA LYS A 49 -17.69 1.25 -20.64
C LYS A 49 -18.05 0.56 -19.34
N VAL A 50 -18.06 1.31 -18.24
CA VAL A 50 -18.60 0.85 -16.96
C VAL A 50 -20.08 0.50 -17.13
N LYS A 51 -20.44 -0.73 -16.74
CA LYS A 51 -21.82 -1.22 -16.72
C LYS A 51 -22.37 -1.24 -15.32
N ASP A 52 -21.53 -1.59 -14.34
CA ASP A 52 -21.93 -1.63 -12.94
C ASP A 52 -20.73 -1.37 -12.02
N ALA A 53 -21.01 -0.89 -10.81
CA ALA A 53 -20.02 -0.68 -9.76
C ALA A 53 -20.67 -0.83 -8.38
N PHE A 54 -20.14 -1.74 -7.58
CA PHE A 54 -20.69 -2.06 -6.26
C PHE A 54 -19.61 -2.54 -5.31
N VAL A 55 -19.93 -2.59 -4.02
CA VAL A 55 -19.07 -3.23 -3.02
C VAL A 55 -19.57 -4.65 -2.80
N HIS A 56 -18.70 -5.63 -3.00
CA HIS A 56 -19.04 -7.03 -2.77
C HIS A 56 -19.37 -7.28 -1.30
N THR A 57 -20.44 -8.03 -1.02
CA THR A 57 -20.88 -8.39 0.33
C THR A 57 -21.31 -9.86 0.42
N LEU A 58 -21.37 -10.39 1.64
CA LEU A 58 -21.96 -11.70 1.94
C LEU A 58 -23.26 -11.52 2.71
N ASN A 59 -24.26 -12.34 2.43
CA ASN A 59 -25.53 -12.34 3.15
C ASN A 59 -25.41 -12.96 4.56
N TYR A 60 -26.51 -12.98 5.32
CA TYR A 60 -26.55 -13.50 6.70
C TYR A 60 -26.19 -14.99 6.84
N LYS A 61 -26.17 -15.75 5.73
CA LYS A 61 -25.73 -17.16 5.68
C LYS A 61 -24.26 -17.30 5.24
N GLY A 62 -23.54 -16.18 5.05
CA GLY A 62 -22.17 -16.17 4.55
C GLY A 62 -22.05 -16.52 3.07
N GLN A 63 -23.12 -16.30 2.28
CA GLN A 63 -23.12 -16.58 0.85
C GLN A 63 -23.07 -15.27 0.04
N PRO A 64 -22.40 -15.26 -1.12
CA PRO A 64 -22.44 -14.14 -2.06
C PRO A 64 -23.85 -13.74 -2.46
N ASP A 65 -24.04 -12.45 -2.73
CA ASP A 65 -25.32 -11.92 -3.19
C ASP A 65 -25.61 -12.29 -4.66
N THR A 66 -26.90 -12.32 -5.02
CA THR A 66 -27.35 -12.60 -6.39
C THR A 66 -27.48 -11.30 -7.18
N LEU A 67 -26.84 -11.25 -8.34
CA LEU A 67 -26.83 -10.12 -9.26
C LEU A 67 -27.67 -10.45 -10.49
N VAL A 68 -28.31 -9.44 -11.07
CA VAL A 68 -28.97 -9.53 -12.38
C VAL A 68 -28.06 -8.82 -13.38
N LEU A 69 -27.46 -9.60 -14.30
CA LEU A 69 -26.55 -9.10 -15.34
C LEU A 69 -27.12 -9.43 -16.71
N ASP A 70 -26.82 -8.59 -17.71
CA ASP A 70 -27.31 -8.76 -19.07
C ASP A 70 -26.55 -9.91 -19.77
N PRO A 71 -27.22 -11.00 -20.17
CA PRO A 71 -26.57 -12.13 -20.84
C PRO A 71 -26.05 -11.82 -22.25
N LEU A 72 -26.42 -10.67 -22.83
CA LEU A 72 -25.92 -10.24 -24.13
C LEU A 72 -24.58 -9.50 -24.04
N ILE A 73 -24.13 -9.17 -22.83
CA ILE A 73 -22.89 -8.45 -22.58
C ILE A 73 -21.82 -9.44 -22.09
N VAL A 74 -20.62 -9.34 -22.67
CA VAL A 74 -19.41 -9.93 -22.12
C VAL A 74 -18.76 -8.88 -21.22
N TYR A 75 -18.40 -9.27 -19.99
CA TYR A 75 -17.91 -8.34 -18.98
C TYR A 75 -16.43 -8.52 -18.67
N ASP A 76 -15.72 -7.44 -18.40
CA ASP A 76 -14.45 -7.48 -17.66
C ASP A 76 -14.70 -7.02 -16.23
N MET A 77 -14.29 -7.81 -15.25
CA MET A 77 -14.45 -7.53 -13.84
C MET A 77 -13.12 -7.06 -13.26
N GLU A 78 -13.12 -5.86 -12.67
CA GLU A 78 -12.00 -5.34 -11.89
C GLU A 78 -12.37 -5.31 -10.41
N ILE A 79 -11.62 -6.06 -9.61
CA ILE A 79 -11.78 -6.14 -8.16
C ILE A 79 -10.68 -5.28 -7.54
N HIS A 80 -11.08 -4.25 -6.79
CA HIS A 80 -10.18 -3.25 -6.21
C HIS A 80 -9.50 -3.73 -4.91
N THR A 81 -8.87 -4.91 -4.96
CA THR A 81 -7.86 -5.31 -3.98
C THR A 81 -6.55 -4.54 -4.18
N VAL A 82 -5.57 -4.74 -3.31
CA VAL A 82 -4.20 -4.20 -3.48
C VAL A 82 -3.20 -5.34 -3.61
N PRO A 83 -2.63 -5.62 -4.80
CA PRO A 83 -2.97 -5.06 -6.13
C PRO A 83 -4.38 -5.44 -6.60
N PRO A 84 -4.93 -4.75 -7.62
CA PRO A 84 -6.23 -5.10 -8.20
C PRO A 84 -6.17 -6.45 -8.91
N VAL A 85 -7.27 -7.20 -8.85
CA VAL A 85 -7.46 -8.47 -9.57
C VAL A 85 -8.44 -8.24 -10.71
N ARG A 86 -8.11 -8.73 -11.91
CA ARG A 86 -8.98 -8.65 -13.09
C ARG A 86 -9.40 -10.04 -13.55
N VAL A 87 -10.68 -10.18 -13.88
CA VAL A 87 -11.24 -11.36 -14.55
C VAL A 87 -11.80 -10.87 -15.89
N ASP A 88 -11.18 -11.33 -16.97
CA ASP A 88 -11.49 -10.92 -18.34
C ASP A 88 -12.57 -11.83 -18.95
N SER A 89 -13.35 -11.29 -19.88
CA SER A 89 -14.25 -12.06 -20.75
C SER A 89 -15.28 -12.92 -19.99
N VAL A 90 -15.90 -12.37 -18.94
CA VAL A 90 -16.95 -13.01 -18.16
C VAL A 90 -18.24 -13.07 -18.97
N VAL A 91 -18.70 -14.29 -19.26
CA VAL A 91 -19.94 -14.57 -20.00
C VAL A 91 -21.06 -14.95 -19.04
N ILE A 92 -22.23 -14.35 -19.19
CA ILE A 92 -23.44 -14.67 -18.41
C ILE A 92 -24.35 -15.56 -19.25
N PHE A 93 -24.69 -16.74 -18.74
CA PHE A 93 -25.50 -17.71 -19.47
C PHE A 93 -26.99 -17.48 -19.24
N SER A 94 -27.72 -17.13 -20.31
CA SER A 94 -29.15 -16.82 -20.24
C SER A 94 -29.98 -17.96 -19.67
N GLY A 95 -30.95 -17.63 -18.81
CA GLY A 95 -31.86 -18.57 -18.16
C GLY A 95 -31.22 -19.44 -17.07
N THR A 96 -29.99 -19.15 -16.66
CA THR A 96 -29.26 -19.90 -15.64
C THR A 96 -28.66 -19.00 -14.56
N HIS A 97 -28.24 -19.61 -13.45
CA HIS A 97 -27.48 -18.93 -12.42
C HIS A 97 -25.97 -19.11 -12.66
N THR A 98 -25.28 -18.02 -13.02
CA THR A 98 -23.85 -18.00 -13.37
C THR A 98 -22.98 -17.74 -12.15
N HIS A 99 -21.99 -18.59 -11.89
CA HIS A 99 -21.00 -18.36 -10.83
C HIS A 99 -19.70 -17.79 -11.42
N ILE A 100 -19.28 -16.63 -10.93
CA ILE A 100 -18.05 -15.96 -11.37
C ILE A 100 -17.05 -15.99 -10.22
N GLY A 101 -15.91 -16.66 -10.37
CA GLY A 101 -14.91 -16.82 -9.32
C GLY A 101 -13.67 -15.98 -9.55
N ALA A 102 -13.13 -15.38 -8.48
CA ALA A 102 -11.84 -14.69 -8.51
C ALA A 102 -11.01 -15.02 -7.26
N ASN A 103 -9.74 -15.38 -7.44
CA ASN A 103 -8.83 -15.63 -6.32
C ASN A 103 -8.37 -14.30 -5.70
N THR A 104 -8.84 -14.01 -4.51
CA THR A 104 -8.51 -12.76 -3.79
C THR A 104 -8.18 -13.01 -2.33
N PRO A 105 -7.28 -13.97 -1.99
CA PRO A 105 -6.90 -14.20 -0.60
C PRO A 105 -6.29 -12.92 -0.04
N GLN A 106 -6.84 -12.39 1.05
CA GLN A 106 -6.40 -11.10 1.60
C GLN A 106 -5.90 -11.19 3.04
N GLY A 107 -4.95 -10.32 3.39
CA GLY A 107 -4.45 -10.14 4.75
C GLY A 107 -4.24 -8.66 5.09
N ASP A 108 -4.17 -8.35 6.38
CA ASP A 108 -4.03 -6.99 6.87
C ASP A 108 -2.56 -6.65 7.14
N LEU A 109 -2.11 -5.49 6.68
CA LEU A 109 -0.86 -4.87 7.09
C LEU A 109 -1.17 -3.68 8.01
N GLU A 110 -0.84 -3.84 9.29
CA GLU A 110 -0.90 -2.79 10.29
C GLU A 110 0.47 -2.10 10.39
N LEU A 111 0.55 -0.84 10.00
CA LEU A 111 1.72 -0.02 10.27
C LEU A 111 1.51 0.69 11.60
N ARG A 112 2.13 0.20 12.66
CA ARG A 112 1.87 0.69 14.02
C ARG A 112 2.61 1.99 14.30
N ALA A 113 1.87 3.08 14.46
CA ALA A 113 2.41 4.35 14.93
C ALA A 113 2.82 4.27 16.41
N SER A 114 3.95 4.90 16.75
CA SER A 114 4.30 5.15 18.14
C SER A 114 3.78 6.53 18.55
N PRO A 115 3.13 6.68 19.73
CA PRO A 115 2.62 7.97 20.21
C PRO A 115 3.70 9.05 20.37
N ARG A 116 4.98 8.65 20.43
CA ARG A 116 6.13 9.56 20.57
C ARG A 116 6.60 10.14 19.24
N ILE A 117 6.02 9.70 18.13
CA ILE A 117 6.38 10.17 16.79
C ILE A 117 5.38 11.27 16.43
N SER A 118 5.86 12.51 16.42
CA SER A 118 5.02 13.69 16.14
C SER A 118 4.77 13.94 14.65
N GLN A 119 5.46 13.22 13.77
CA GLN A 119 5.36 13.35 12.31
C GLN A 119 4.74 12.09 11.72
N SER A 120 3.89 12.25 10.71
CA SER A 120 3.38 11.11 9.94
C SER A 120 4.55 10.44 9.23
N ILE A 121 4.83 9.19 9.58
CA ILE A 121 5.76 8.35 8.85
C ILE A 121 4.96 7.65 7.78
N THR A 122 5.45 7.68 6.55
CA THR A 122 4.84 7.00 5.41
C THR A 122 5.71 5.80 5.00
N CYS A 123 5.06 4.76 4.52
CA CYS A 123 5.68 3.54 4.02
C CYS A 123 5.28 3.32 2.56
N VAL A 124 6.27 3.09 1.72
CA VAL A 124 6.07 2.65 0.34
C VAL A 124 6.06 1.12 0.34
N VAL A 125 4.98 0.54 -0.16
CA VAL A 125 4.80 -0.91 -0.31
C VAL A 125 5.07 -1.26 -1.77
N LYS A 126 5.95 -2.24 -1.99
CA LYS A 126 6.30 -2.77 -3.32
C LYS A 126 6.10 -4.28 -3.36
N PRO A 127 5.73 -4.89 -4.50
CA PRO A 127 5.82 -6.33 -4.64
C PRO A 127 7.28 -6.77 -4.47
N SER A 128 7.53 -7.92 -3.83
CA SER A 128 8.91 -8.30 -3.50
C SER A 128 9.78 -8.44 -4.75
N GLY A 129 10.97 -7.83 -4.70
CA GLY A 129 11.92 -7.82 -5.82
C GLY A 129 11.54 -6.92 -7.00
N ARG A 130 10.48 -6.11 -6.89
CA ARG A 130 10.07 -5.14 -7.91
C ARG A 130 10.21 -3.71 -7.38
N GLU A 131 10.53 -2.78 -8.28
CA GLU A 131 10.66 -1.36 -7.94
C GLU A 131 9.35 -0.57 -8.07
N GLU A 132 8.33 -1.18 -8.66
CA GLU A 132 7.00 -0.60 -8.79
C GLU A 132 6.38 -0.32 -7.41
N ILE A 133 5.94 0.92 -7.22
CA ILE A 133 5.20 1.31 -6.03
C ILE A 133 3.79 0.77 -6.16
N LEU A 134 3.44 -0.18 -5.32
CA LEU A 134 2.10 -0.75 -5.26
C LEU A 134 1.16 0.15 -4.46
N HIS A 135 1.60 0.62 -3.30
CA HIS A 135 0.79 1.45 -2.43
C HIS A 135 1.66 2.33 -1.52
N VAL A 136 1.10 3.43 -1.06
CA VAL A 136 1.71 4.35 -0.10
C VAL A 136 0.81 4.37 1.13
N GLN A 137 1.30 3.84 2.25
CA GLN A 137 0.54 3.67 3.47
C GLN A 137 1.15 4.45 4.63
N ASP A 138 0.32 5.17 5.38
CA ASP A 138 0.77 5.89 6.56
C ASP A 138 0.82 5.00 7.80
N PHE A 139 1.81 5.26 8.66
CA PHE A 139 1.84 4.69 10.01
C PHE A 139 0.63 5.19 10.83
N GLY A 140 0.04 4.28 11.61
CA GLY A 140 -1.21 4.48 12.32
C GLY A 140 -2.42 3.88 11.62
N THR A 141 -2.24 3.31 10.41
CA THR A 141 -3.32 2.73 9.61
C THR A 141 -3.18 1.22 9.49
N THR A 142 -4.30 0.57 9.18
CA THR A 142 -4.33 -0.83 8.72
C THR A 142 -4.90 -0.81 7.30
N GLN A 143 -4.22 -1.50 6.38
CA GLN A 143 -4.64 -1.62 5.00
C GLN A 143 -4.67 -3.10 4.62
N ARG A 144 -5.67 -3.50 3.84
CA ARG A 144 -5.81 -4.86 3.36
C ARG A 144 -5.13 -5.02 2.00
N TYR A 145 -4.37 -6.10 1.85
CA TYR A 145 -3.60 -6.45 0.66
C TYR A 145 -3.90 -7.88 0.26
N LEU A 146 -3.69 -8.24 -1.01
CA LEU A 146 -3.62 -9.65 -1.39
C LEU A 146 -2.49 -10.34 -0.63
N SER A 147 -2.72 -11.58 -0.22
CA SER A 147 -1.70 -12.38 0.44
C SER A 147 -0.52 -12.61 -0.50
N GLY A 148 0.69 -12.40 0.02
CA GLY A 148 1.88 -12.40 -0.80
C GLY A 148 3.09 -11.87 -0.04
N THR A 149 4.18 -11.67 -0.77
CA THR A 149 5.44 -11.16 -0.21
C THR A 149 5.74 -9.79 -0.80
N TYR A 150 6.05 -8.84 0.07
CA TYR A 150 6.21 -7.43 -0.25
C TYR A 150 7.51 -6.88 0.35
N ASP A 151 8.07 -5.87 -0.31
CA ASP A 151 9.18 -5.09 0.22
C ASP A 151 8.62 -3.74 0.71
N LEU A 152 9.01 -3.34 1.92
CA LEU A 152 8.56 -2.12 2.57
C LEU A 152 9.71 -1.12 2.67
N GLU A 153 9.48 0.10 2.19
CA GLU A 153 10.41 1.21 2.31
C GLU A 153 9.79 2.30 3.19
N ILE A 154 10.27 2.37 4.42
CA ILE A 154 9.73 3.24 5.46
C ILE A 154 10.51 4.56 5.46
N LEU A 155 9.81 5.66 5.18
CA LEU A 155 10.36 6.99 4.91
C LEU A 155 10.76 7.72 6.20
N THR A 156 11.75 7.15 6.88
CA THR A 156 12.41 7.71 8.06
C THR A 156 13.81 8.21 7.71
N LEU A 157 14.52 8.82 8.66
CA LEU A 157 15.91 9.24 8.50
C LEU A 157 16.83 8.41 9.40
N PRO A 158 17.76 7.61 8.86
CA PRO A 158 17.79 7.11 7.48
C PRO A 158 16.57 6.25 7.16
N ARG A 159 16.32 6.02 5.87
CA ARG A 159 15.25 5.12 5.41
C ARG A 159 15.46 3.72 5.95
N ILE A 160 14.36 3.05 6.28
CA ILE A 160 14.38 1.64 6.71
C ILE A 160 13.78 0.81 5.58
N ILE A 161 14.53 -0.18 5.10
CA ILE A 161 14.09 -1.11 4.05
C ILE A 161 13.89 -2.48 4.70
N GLN A 162 12.69 -3.02 4.59
CA GLN A 162 12.37 -4.38 5.03
C GLN A 162 11.96 -5.20 3.81
N LYS A 163 12.82 -6.14 3.41
CA LYS A 163 12.56 -7.02 2.27
C LYS A 163 11.85 -8.29 2.73
N GLY A 164 11.02 -8.85 1.86
CA GLY A 164 10.44 -10.17 2.05
C GLY A 164 9.36 -10.24 3.15
N VAL A 165 8.65 -9.14 3.40
CA VAL A 165 7.54 -9.11 4.37
C VAL A 165 6.37 -9.91 3.82
N HIS A 166 6.04 -11.01 4.49
CA HIS A 166 4.94 -11.89 4.08
C HIS A 166 3.62 -11.46 4.74
N ILE A 167 2.65 -11.07 3.92
CA ILE A 167 1.27 -10.79 4.34
C ILE A 167 0.46 -12.08 4.16
N LYS A 168 0.04 -12.67 5.29
CA LYS A 168 -0.69 -13.94 5.32
C LYS A 168 -2.18 -13.71 5.15
N ALA A 169 -2.84 -14.58 4.39
CA ALA A 169 -4.30 -14.58 4.25
C ALA A 169 -5.00 -14.70 5.61
N SER A 170 -6.09 -13.95 5.78
CA SER A 170 -6.94 -13.91 6.97
C SER A 170 -6.19 -13.61 8.28
N ALA A 171 -5.03 -12.98 8.19
CA ALA A 171 -4.20 -12.64 9.34
C ALA A 171 -3.70 -11.19 9.27
N LYS A 172 -3.26 -10.68 10.41
CA LYS A 172 -2.69 -9.35 10.55
C LYS A 172 -1.17 -9.43 10.70
N THR A 173 -0.47 -8.82 9.76
CA THR A 173 0.98 -8.58 9.82
C THR A 173 1.19 -7.17 10.36
N THR A 174 1.86 -7.05 11.51
CA THR A 174 2.13 -5.75 12.13
C THR A 174 3.59 -5.37 11.96
N ILE A 175 3.84 -4.16 11.45
CA ILE A 175 5.17 -3.56 11.34
C ILE A 175 5.24 -2.34 12.25
N ALA A 176 6.27 -2.28 13.08
CA ALA A 176 6.55 -1.14 13.95
C ALA A 176 8.00 -0.67 13.74
N VAL A 177 8.20 0.63 13.87
CA VAL A 177 9.54 1.24 13.86
C VAL A 177 9.87 1.80 15.24
N PRO A 178 11.15 1.78 15.64
CA PRO A 178 11.54 2.40 16.90
C PRO A 178 11.27 3.92 16.86
N PRO A 179 10.97 4.54 18.01
CA PRO A 179 10.79 5.98 18.07
C PRO A 179 12.12 6.68 17.73
N PRO A 180 12.11 7.69 16.83
CA PRO A 180 13.31 8.42 16.47
C PRO A 180 13.81 9.23 17.68
N GLY A 181 15.12 9.46 17.73
CA GLY A 181 15.73 10.43 18.64
C GLY A 181 15.71 11.83 18.03
N ARG A 182 15.55 12.83 18.89
CA ARG A 182 15.63 14.25 18.52
C ARG A 182 17.08 14.71 18.60
N VAL A 183 17.70 14.95 17.45
CA VAL A 183 19.10 15.38 17.36
C VAL A 183 19.17 16.87 17.05
N THR A 184 19.83 17.63 17.91
CA THR A 184 20.11 19.06 17.69
C THR A 184 21.57 19.25 17.32
N ILE A 185 21.86 19.64 16.08
CA ILE A 185 23.20 20.00 15.63
C ILE A 185 23.39 21.51 15.84
N GLN A 186 24.45 21.87 16.56
CA GLN A 186 24.86 23.25 16.82
C GLN A 186 26.23 23.50 16.18
N THR A 187 26.26 24.37 15.16
CA THR A 187 27.48 24.67 14.40
C THR A 187 28.08 26.03 14.76
N GLY A 188 27.34 26.90 15.45
CA GLY A 188 27.76 28.24 15.87
C GLY A 188 27.95 29.26 14.73
N VAL A 189 28.08 28.80 13.49
CA VAL A 189 28.10 29.61 12.27
C VAL A 189 27.38 28.88 11.13
N SER A 190 26.93 29.63 10.13
CA SER A 190 26.46 29.06 8.87
C SER A 190 27.58 28.32 8.13
N GLY A 191 27.24 27.24 7.43
CA GLY A 191 28.21 26.47 6.66
C GLY A 191 27.59 25.27 5.99
N PHE A 192 28.44 24.48 5.36
CA PHE A 192 28.09 23.29 4.59
C PHE A 192 28.39 22.05 5.42
N GLY A 193 27.51 21.06 5.37
CA GLY A 193 27.76 19.80 6.05
C GLY A 193 26.63 18.81 5.86
N SER A 194 26.87 17.58 6.28
CA SER A 194 25.92 16.48 6.15
C SER A 194 26.04 15.52 7.33
N ILE A 195 24.96 14.81 7.61
CA ILE A 195 24.90 13.73 8.59
C ILE A 195 24.96 12.40 7.85
N PHE A 196 25.76 11.49 8.38
CA PHE A 196 25.95 10.14 7.87
C PHE A 196 25.63 9.13 8.97
N VAL A 197 25.02 8.01 8.60
CA VAL A 197 24.80 6.86 9.49
C VAL A 197 25.90 5.83 9.25
N GLN A 198 26.41 5.23 10.32
CA GLN A 198 27.38 4.14 10.23
C GLN A 198 26.66 2.83 9.89
N ARG A 199 27.15 2.15 8.86
CA ARG A 199 26.74 0.82 8.38
C ARG A 199 27.95 -0.12 8.43
N GLU A 200 27.73 -1.40 8.13
CA GLU A 200 28.79 -2.41 8.09
C GLU A 200 29.91 -2.05 7.09
N GLN A 201 29.54 -1.46 5.94
CA GLN A 201 30.47 -1.12 4.86
C GLN A 201 30.98 0.33 4.91
N GLY A 202 30.68 1.10 5.96
CA GLY A 202 31.13 2.49 6.10
C GLY A 202 30.02 3.46 6.46
N TYR A 203 30.03 4.64 5.84
CA TYR A 203 29.06 5.70 6.12
C TYR A 203 28.09 5.88 4.95
N GLU A 204 26.80 5.91 5.27
CA GLU A 204 25.73 6.22 4.32
C GLU A 204 25.22 7.63 4.59
N TRP A 205 25.05 8.43 3.53
CA TRP A 205 24.49 9.78 3.62
C TRP A 205 23.02 9.73 4.08
N VAL A 206 22.64 10.62 5.00
CA VAL A 206 21.28 10.69 5.56
C VAL A 206 20.58 11.99 5.18
N VAL A 207 21.21 13.12 5.50
CA VAL A 207 20.61 14.45 5.29
C VAL A 207 21.67 15.53 5.33
N ASP A 208 21.47 16.58 4.52
CA ASP A 208 22.31 17.76 4.54
C ASP A 208 21.91 18.74 5.65
N LEU A 209 22.90 19.43 6.17
CA LEU A 209 22.72 20.55 7.08
C LEU A 209 22.37 21.80 6.26
N SER A 210 21.23 22.43 6.53
CA SER A 210 20.85 23.70 5.85
C SER A 210 21.91 24.82 5.99
N ASN A 211 22.26 25.50 4.91
CA ASN A 211 23.34 26.50 4.97
C ASN A 211 22.95 27.81 5.71
N SER A 212 21.69 27.98 6.09
CA SER A 212 21.13 29.22 6.65
C SER A 212 21.01 29.24 8.17
N SER A 213 21.06 28.08 8.85
CA SER A 213 20.86 28.00 10.30
C SER A 213 22.07 27.43 11.04
N GLU A 214 22.40 28.04 12.18
CA GLU A 214 23.44 27.61 13.13
C GLU A 214 22.96 26.47 14.05
N ARG A 215 21.63 26.28 14.16
CA ARG A 215 20.99 25.25 14.97
C ARG A 215 19.96 24.50 14.16
N LYS A 216 20.12 23.18 14.05
CA LYS A 216 19.24 22.30 13.26
C LYS A 216 18.73 21.16 14.12
N VAL A 217 17.47 20.77 13.92
CA VAL A 217 16.83 19.68 14.65
C VAL A 217 16.39 18.63 13.64
N PHE A 218 16.83 17.39 13.85
CA PHE A 218 16.47 16.23 13.03
C PHE A 218 15.82 15.16 13.90
N GLN A 219 14.89 14.40 13.33
CA GLN A 219 14.38 13.16 13.91
C GLN A 219 15.12 12.01 13.24
N LEU A 220 16.09 11.43 13.94
CA LEU A 220 16.93 10.35 13.41
C LEU A 220 16.58 9.02 14.07
N GLN A 221 16.56 7.95 13.30
CA GLN A 221 16.38 6.59 13.81
C GLN A 221 17.56 6.20 14.71
N PRO A 222 17.38 5.28 15.67
CA PRO A 222 18.46 4.84 16.55
C PRO A 222 19.66 4.30 15.75
N GLY A 223 20.87 4.71 16.13
CA GLY A 223 22.08 4.35 15.38
C GLY A 223 23.32 5.14 15.80
N GLN A 224 24.43 4.84 15.14
CA GLN A 224 25.69 5.58 15.23
C GLN A 224 25.83 6.48 14.02
N TYR A 225 26.26 7.71 14.25
CA TYR A 225 26.29 8.76 13.23
C TYR A 225 27.59 9.54 13.26
N LYS A 226 27.93 10.12 12.12
CA LYS A 226 28.98 11.12 11.96
C LYS A 226 28.39 12.36 11.29
N VAL A 227 28.67 13.52 11.84
CA VAL A 227 28.40 14.80 11.16
C VAL A 227 29.71 15.36 10.64
N ILE A 228 29.71 15.86 9.41
CA ILE A 228 30.83 16.59 8.81
C ILE A 228 30.35 17.99 8.51
N PHE A 229 31.12 19.00 8.89
CA PHE A 229 30.75 20.40 8.72
C PHE A 229 31.96 21.29 8.44
N ARG A 230 31.76 22.31 7.62
CA ARG A 230 32.73 23.38 7.37
C ARG A 230 32.00 24.72 7.30
N SER A 231 32.54 25.73 7.99
CA SER A 231 32.03 27.10 7.93
C SER A 231 32.00 27.62 6.49
N LYS A 232 30.97 28.40 6.13
CA LYS A 232 30.89 29.05 4.82
C LYS A 232 32.01 30.06 4.58
N PHE A 233 32.59 30.58 5.67
CA PHE A 233 33.65 31.60 5.65
C PHE A 233 35.05 30.99 5.55
N ALA A 234 35.20 29.69 5.81
CA ALA A 234 36.46 29.01 5.63
C ALA A 234 36.77 28.91 4.12
N GLN A 235 38.04 29.08 3.73
CA GLN A 235 38.48 28.97 2.33
C GLN A 235 39.27 27.69 2.04
N GLU A 236 39.55 26.89 3.07
CA GLU A 236 40.34 25.66 2.94
C GLU A 236 39.58 24.44 3.46
N THR A 237 39.83 23.28 2.84
CA THR A 237 39.22 21.99 3.22
C THR A 237 39.65 21.55 4.63
N GLY A 238 40.85 21.91 5.08
CA GLY A 238 41.37 21.55 6.41
C GLY A 238 40.58 22.11 7.59
N TYR A 239 39.71 23.11 7.36
CA TYR A 239 38.79 23.64 8.38
C TYR A 239 37.52 22.81 8.56
N SER A 240 37.40 21.67 7.87
CA SER A 240 36.28 20.75 8.06
C SER A 240 36.41 20.04 9.39
N LYS A 241 35.30 19.93 10.11
CA LYS A 241 35.21 19.29 11.42
C LYS A 241 34.27 18.10 11.32
N SER A 242 34.60 17.04 12.03
CA SER A 242 33.76 15.85 12.10
C SER A 242 33.56 15.40 13.53
N GLU A 243 32.33 15.08 13.89
CA GLU A 243 31.97 14.59 15.23
C GLU A 243 31.12 13.32 15.11
N GLU A 244 31.40 12.34 15.94
CA GLU A 244 30.63 11.11 16.03
C GLU A 244 29.66 11.16 17.21
N PHE A 245 28.47 10.61 17.04
CA PHE A 245 27.45 10.61 18.08
C PHE A 245 26.48 9.43 17.94
N ARG A 246 25.92 9.02 19.08
CA ARG A 246 24.92 7.95 19.16
C ARG A 246 23.52 8.54 19.36
N VAL A 247 22.55 7.96 18.67
CA VAL A 247 21.12 8.24 18.85
C VAL A 247 20.46 7.02 19.48
N SER A 248 19.82 7.22 20.62
CA SER A 248 19.03 6.18 21.30
C SER A 248 17.54 6.39 21.03
N PRO A 249 16.71 5.32 21.12
CA PRO A 249 15.27 5.44 20.87
C PRO A 249 14.60 6.50 21.76
N GLY A 250 13.94 7.49 21.14
CA GLY A 250 13.25 8.57 21.84
C GLY A 250 14.14 9.50 22.68
N SER A 251 15.46 9.48 22.51
CA SER A 251 16.37 10.36 23.25
C SER A 251 16.45 11.76 22.64
N SER A 252 16.97 12.72 23.41
CA SER A 252 17.36 14.05 22.91
C SER A 252 18.88 14.16 22.96
N THR A 253 19.53 14.37 21.80
CA THR A 253 20.99 14.44 21.68
C THR A 253 21.38 15.81 21.13
N ILE A 254 22.30 16.51 21.80
CA ILE A 254 22.84 17.79 21.32
C ILE A 254 24.28 17.56 20.88
N VAL A 255 24.58 17.83 19.62
CA VAL A 255 25.92 17.72 19.03
C VAL A 255 26.44 19.12 18.77
N LYS A 256 27.53 19.49 19.45
CA LYS A 256 28.19 20.79 19.28
C LYS A 256 29.43 20.60 18.43
N ILE A 257 29.43 21.20 17.25
CA ILE A 257 30.60 21.24 16.38
C ILE A 257 31.40 22.49 16.79
N LYS A 258 32.50 22.27 17.51
CA LYS A 258 33.37 23.35 18.00
C LYS A 258 34.39 23.70 16.97
#